data_AF-A0A539DWR9-F1
#
_entry.id   AF-A0A539DWR9-F1
#
_cell.length_a   1.000
_cell.length_b   1.000
_cell.length_c   1.000
_cell.angle_alpha   90.00
_cell.angle_beta   90.00
_cell.angle_gamma   90.00
#
_symmetry.space_group_name_H-M   'P 1'
#
loop_
_entity.id
_entity.type
_entity.pdbx_description
1 polymer ?
#
loop_
_entity_poly.entity_id
_entity_poly.type
_entity_poly.pdbx_seq_one_letter_code
_entity_poly.pdbx_strand_id
1 'polypeptide(L)'
;MAPHTIVKKMLDAGVQFTEMSQSSAEKLVSEFVKAGQLRKKDAGKTVQELVDRGRSSTEQLLSVVQSEVAKQLARFADRVDGIEDRIEDLAKSVGAMAKRTAAPAPAAAAPAKKAPAKKAPAKKAPAKKSAAKKSAAKKPAAKKAAGTSGVAKVVATRAAKR
;
A
#
# COMPACT_ATOMS: atom_id res chain seq x y z
N MET A 1 12.04 3.41 -28.86
CA MET A 1 10.87 4.32 -28.93
C MET A 1 11.28 5.68 -28.40
N ALA A 2 10.86 6.79 -29.03
CA ALA A 2 11.37 8.12 -28.68
C ALA A 2 10.76 8.65 -27.36
N PRO A 3 11.58 9.09 -26.37
CA PRO A 3 11.10 9.57 -25.07
C PRO A 3 10.21 10.83 -25.17
N HIS A 4 10.38 11.62 -26.24
CA HIS A 4 9.52 12.76 -26.57
C HIS A 4 8.02 12.44 -26.63
N THR A 5 7.64 11.19 -26.92
CA THR A 5 6.22 10.81 -27.06
C THR A 5 5.47 10.78 -25.74
N ILE A 6 6.13 10.42 -24.63
CA ILE A 6 5.50 10.33 -23.31
C ILE A 6 5.30 11.74 -22.73
N VAL A 7 6.33 12.58 -22.77
CA VAL A 7 6.24 13.98 -22.33
C VAL A 7 5.18 14.74 -23.14
N LYS A 8 5.13 14.54 -24.47
CA LYS A 8 4.10 15.16 -25.32
C LYS A 8 2.69 14.68 -24.95
N LYS A 9 2.48 13.39 -24.73
CA LYS A 9 1.19 12.83 -24.25
C LYS A 9 0.80 13.35 -22.87
N MET A 10 1.75 13.54 -21.97
CA MET A 10 1.50 14.04 -20.61
C MET A 10 1.14 15.53 -20.61
N LEU A 11 1.78 16.33 -21.47
CA LEU A 11 1.46 17.74 -21.69
C LEU A 11 0.09 17.91 -22.36
N ASP A 12 -0.17 17.12 -23.41
CA ASP A 12 -1.45 17.09 -24.13
C ASP A 12 -2.61 16.65 -23.22
N ALA A 13 -2.41 15.59 -22.41
CA ALA A 13 -3.35 15.19 -21.39
C ALA A 13 -3.55 16.25 -20.30
N GLY A 14 -2.51 17.02 -19.95
CA GLY A 14 -2.62 18.16 -19.04
C GLY A 14 -3.52 19.28 -19.59
N VAL A 15 -3.32 19.66 -20.85
CA VAL A 15 -4.18 20.65 -21.55
C VAL A 15 -5.61 20.13 -21.63
N GLN A 16 -5.82 18.92 -22.17
CA GLN A 16 -7.14 18.29 -22.28
C GLN A 16 -7.84 18.15 -20.93
N PHE A 17 -7.12 17.82 -19.86
CA PHE A 17 -7.68 17.76 -18.50
C PHE A 17 -8.15 19.14 -18.02
N THR A 18 -7.40 20.21 -18.30
CA THR A 18 -7.82 21.58 -17.94
C THR A 18 -9.03 22.06 -18.76
N GLU A 19 -9.13 21.72 -20.05
CA GLU A 19 -10.29 22.02 -20.88
C GLU A 19 -11.53 21.21 -20.45
N MET A 20 -11.34 19.93 -20.09
CA MET A 20 -12.40 19.11 -19.48
C MET A 20 -12.86 19.65 -18.13
N SER A 21 -11.97 20.17 -17.29
CA SER A 21 -12.35 20.71 -15.98
C SER A 21 -13.16 21.98 -16.10
N GLN A 22 -12.77 22.90 -17.01
CA GLN A 22 -13.54 24.11 -17.29
C GLN A 22 -14.91 23.79 -17.91
N SER A 23 -14.97 22.97 -18.95
CA SER A 23 -16.25 22.59 -19.58
C SER A 23 -17.18 21.80 -18.63
N SER A 24 -16.63 21.09 -17.64
CA SER A 24 -17.41 20.45 -16.58
C SER A 24 -17.95 21.46 -15.55
N ALA A 25 -17.14 22.47 -15.18
CA ALA A 25 -17.58 23.57 -14.33
C ALA A 25 -18.70 24.40 -15.01
N GLU A 26 -18.55 24.70 -16.29
CA GLU A 26 -19.56 25.39 -17.11
C GLU A 26 -20.87 24.59 -17.20
N LYS A 27 -20.81 23.27 -17.37
CA LYS A 27 -21.99 22.40 -17.35
C LYS A 27 -22.72 22.46 -16.00
N LEU A 28 -22.02 22.25 -14.88
CA LEU A 28 -22.59 22.35 -13.52
C LEU A 28 -23.25 23.72 -13.31
N VAL A 29 -22.54 24.81 -13.59
CA VAL A 29 -23.07 26.16 -13.43
C VAL A 29 -24.26 26.41 -14.36
N SER A 30 -24.27 25.86 -15.58
CA SER A 30 -25.43 25.96 -16.48
C SER A 30 -26.67 25.29 -15.89
N GLU A 31 -26.52 24.19 -15.15
CA GLU A 31 -27.62 23.51 -14.46
C GLU A 31 -28.13 24.34 -13.28
N PHE A 32 -27.25 24.91 -12.46
CA PHE A 32 -27.65 25.85 -11.40
C PHE A 32 -28.36 27.10 -11.93
N VAL A 33 -27.97 27.60 -13.11
CA VAL A 33 -28.65 28.70 -13.80
C VAL A 33 -30.02 28.27 -14.34
N LYS A 34 -30.12 27.08 -14.96
CA LYS A 34 -31.41 26.53 -15.45
C LYS A 34 -32.39 26.25 -14.32
N ALA A 35 -31.89 25.79 -13.17
CA ALA A 35 -32.67 25.56 -11.94
C ALA A 35 -33.07 26.86 -11.21
N GLY A 36 -32.69 28.04 -11.72
CA GLY A 36 -32.97 29.33 -11.10
C GLY A 36 -32.19 29.62 -9.81
N GLN A 37 -31.29 28.73 -9.40
CA GLN A 37 -30.50 28.84 -8.18
C GLN A 37 -29.30 29.80 -8.35
N LEU A 38 -28.89 30.07 -9.59
CA LEU A 38 -27.84 31.02 -9.91
C LEU A 38 -28.29 32.03 -10.97
N ARG A 39 -27.91 33.30 -10.81
CA ARG A 39 -28.20 34.34 -11.81
C ARG A 39 -27.20 34.23 -12.97
N LYS A 40 -27.68 34.40 -14.21
CA LYS A 40 -26.84 34.43 -15.43
C LYS A 40 -25.64 35.38 -15.32
N LYS A 41 -25.78 36.51 -14.63
CA LYS A 41 -24.70 37.49 -14.40
C LYS A 41 -23.58 37.03 -13.47
N ASP A 42 -23.85 36.06 -12.58
CA ASP A 42 -22.90 35.58 -11.58
C ASP A 42 -22.26 34.24 -12.02
N ALA A 43 -22.88 33.56 -13.00
CA ALA A 43 -22.44 32.28 -13.56
C ALA A 43 -20.95 32.26 -13.97
N GLY A 44 -20.50 33.23 -14.77
CA GLY A 44 -19.11 33.28 -15.23
C GLY A 44 -18.10 33.40 -14.07
N LYS A 45 -18.45 34.15 -13.01
CA LYS A 45 -17.60 34.23 -11.81
C LYS A 45 -17.56 32.90 -11.07
N THR A 46 -18.70 32.23 -10.91
CA THR A 46 -18.73 30.92 -10.24
C THR A 46 -18.01 29.82 -11.01
N VAL A 47 -18.00 29.85 -12.36
CA VAL A 47 -17.15 28.94 -13.16
C VAL A 47 -15.69 29.19 -12.87
N GLN A 48 -15.25 30.46 -12.92
CA GLN A 48 -13.87 30.85 -12.67
C GLN A 48 -13.41 30.43 -11.26
N GLU A 49 -14.20 30.74 -10.22
CA GLU A 49 -13.93 30.32 -8.84
C GLU A 49 -13.84 28.79 -8.68
N LEU A 50 -14.68 28.03 -9.40
CA LEU A 50 -14.67 26.57 -9.34
C LEU A 50 -13.41 25.98 -10.01
N VAL A 51 -13.00 26.55 -11.14
CA VAL A 51 -11.76 26.16 -11.85
C VAL A 51 -10.53 26.51 -11.03
N ASP A 52 -10.45 27.72 -10.49
CA ASP A 52 -9.28 28.17 -9.70
C ASP A 52 -9.16 27.40 -8.38
N ARG A 53 -10.29 27.13 -7.70
CA ARG A 53 -10.31 26.23 -6.53
C ARG A 53 -9.96 24.79 -6.92
N GLY A 54 -10.41 24.32 -8.08
CA GLY A 54 -10.08 22.99 -8.61
C GLY A 54 -8.57 22.85 -8.88
N ARG A 55 -7.93 23.87 -9.46
CA ARG A 55 -6.48 23.94 -9.66
C ARG A 55 -5.73 23.91 -8.33
N SER A 56 -6.06 24.81 -7.41
CA SER A 56 -5.41 24.90 -6.09
C SER A 56 -5.56 23.60 -5.26
N SER A 57 -6.75 22.97 -5.28
CA SER A 57 -6.97 21.66 -4.66
C SER A 57 -6.12 20.56 -5.33
N THR A 58 -5.98 20.59 -6.65
CA THR A 58 -5.15 19.65 -7.40
C THR A 58 -3.67 19.81 -7.07
N GLU A 59 -3.17 21.05 -6.93
CA GLU A 59 -1.78 21.33 -6.52
C GLU A 59 -1.49 20.78 -5.11
N GLN A 60 -2.42 20.95 -4.16
CA GLN A 60 -2.31 20.36 -2.83
C GLN A 60 -2.24 18.83 -2.89
N LEU A 61 -3.14 18.18 -3.65
CA LEU A 61 -3.12 16.72 -3.84
C LEU A 61 -1.84 16.24 -4.52
N LEU A 62 -1.35 16.94 -5.54
CA LEU A 62 -0.09 16.63 -6.21
C LEU A 62 1.10 16.70 -5.24
N SER A 63 1.15 17.69 -4.34
CA SER A 63 2.22 17.76 -3.33
C SER A 63 2.22 16.54 -2.38
N VAL A 64 1.04 16.09 -1.95
CA VAL A 64 0.89 14.90 -1.09
C VAL A 64 1.32 13.65 -1.84
N VAL A 65 0.79 13.44 -3.06
CA VAL A 65 1.12 12.29 -3.92
C VAL A 65 2.60 12.27 -4.26
N GLN A 66 3.21 13.39 -4.63
CA GLN A 66 4.65 13.50 -4.90
C GLN A 66 5.47 13.13 -3.65
N SER A 67 5.09 13.63 -2.47
CA SER A 67 5.77 13.28 -1.21
C SER A 67 5.67 11.79 -0.89
N GLU A 68 4.54 11.16 -1.23
CA GLU A 68 4.29 9.74 -0.94
C GLU A 68 5.01 8.84 -1.95
N VAL A 69 4.99 9.19 -3.25
CA VAL A 69 5.80 8.53 -4.28
C VAL A 69 7.29 8.64 -3.96
N ALA A 70 7.77 9.81 -3.50
CA ALA A 70 9.16 9.98 -3.07
C ALA A 70 9.51 9.07 -1.86
N LYS A 71 8.65 9.00 -0.84
CA LYS A 71 8.83 8.07 0.30
C LYS A 71 8.79 6.60 -0.12
N GLN A 72 7.93 6.24 -1.08
CA GLN A 72 7.81 4.88 -1.59
C GLN A 72 9.01 4.47 -2.44
N LEU A 73 9.56 5.40 -3.22
CA LEU A 73 10.82 5.22 -3.96
C LEU A 73 12.02 5.12 -3.02
N ALA A 74 12.10 5.94 -1.96
CA ALA A 74 13.13 5.83 -0.94
C ALA A 74 13.07 4.45 -0.23
N ARG A 75 11.90 4.05 0.26
CA ARG A 75 11.67 2.70 0.84
C ARG A 75 11.84 1.55 -0.15
N PHE A 76 11.88 1.83 -1.45
CA PHE A 76 12.22 0.85 -2.47
C PHE A 76 13.74 0.76 -2.63
N ALA A 77 14.44 1.90 -2.71
CA ALA A 77 15.90 1.98 -2.70
C ALA A 77 16.50 1.27 -1.46
N ASP A 78 16.04 1.59 -0.24
CA ASP A 78 16.48 0.94 1.01
C ASP A 78 16.38 -0.60 0.95
N ARG A 79 15.39 -1.13 0.20
CA ARG A 79 15.17 -2.57 0.01
C ARG A 79 16.00 -3.17 -1.11
N VAL A 80 16.39 -2.38 -2.12
CA VAL A 80 17.33 -2.78 -3.17
C VAL A 80 18.74 -2.85 -2.57
N ASP A 81 19.15 -1.83 -1.82
CA ASP A 81 20.44 -1.79 -1.12
C ASP A 81 20.58 -2.99 -0.16
N GLY A 82 19.55 -3.25 0.66
CA GLY A 82 19.50 -4.42 1.54
C GLY A 82 19.32 -5.78 0.82
N ILE A 83 19.12 -5.80 -0.50
CA ILE A 83 19.24 -7.00 -1.34
C ILE A 83 20.67 -7.13 -1.88
N GLU A 84 21.30 -6.02 -2.27
CA GLU A 84 22.71 -5.98 -2.72
C GLU A 84 23.66 -6.47 -1.62
N ASP A 85 23.50 -5.99 -0.37
CA ASP A 85 24.24 -6.48 0.80
C ASP A 85 24.14 -8.01 0.96
N ARG A 86 22.94 -8.57 0.75
CA ARG A 86 22.69 -10.02 0.87
C ARG A 86 23.29 -10.81 -0.27
N ILE A 87 23.34 -10.25 -1.48
CA ILE A 87 23.98 -10.87 -2.65
C ILE A 87 25.49 -10.92 -2.42
N GLU A 88 26.07 -9.83 -1.92
CA GLU A 88 27.49 -9.72 -1.61
C GLU A 88 27.90 -10.67 -0.47
N ASP A 89 27.12 -10.76 0.62
CA ASP A 89 27.35 -11.75 1.68
C ASP A 89 27.14 -13.20 1.21
N LEU A 90 26.17 -13.45 0.33
CA LEU A 90 25.98 -14.77 -0.28
C LEU A 90 27.20 -15.13 -1.15
N ALA A 91 27.70 -14.21 -1.97
CA ALA A 91 28.89 -14.40 -2.80
C ALA A 91 30.14 -14.71 -1.95
N LYS A 92 30.38 -13.95 -0.86
CA LYS A 92 31.43 -14.25 0.12
C LYS A 92 31.26 -15.64 0.74
N SER A 93 30.04 -16.03 1.11
CA SER A 93 29.78 -17.32 1.76
C SER A 93 30.05 -18.51 0.82
N VAL A 94 29.67 -18.38 -0.47
CA VAL A 94 29.93 -19.37 -1.52
C VAL A 94 31.42 -19.44 -1.82
N GLY A 95 32.10 -18.31 -1.97
CA GLY A 95 33.56 -18.26 -2.15
C GLY A 95 34.33 -18.88 -0.97
N ALA A 96 33.90 -18.62 0.27
CA ALA A 96 34.46 -19.22 1.47
C ALA A 96 34.14 -20.73 1.61
N MET A 97 33.03 -21.22 1.06
CA MET A 97 32.75 -22.65 0.95
C MET A 97 33.65 -23.31 -0.10
N ALA A 98 33.73 -22.74 -1.30
CA ALA A 98 34.60 -23.22 -2.38
C ALA A 98 36.08 -23.27 -1.97
N LYS A 99 36.56 -22.26 -1.24
CA LYS A 99 37.94 -22.25 -0.70
C LYS A 99 38.19 -23.31 0.38
N ARG A 100 37.14 -23.72 1.11
CA ARG A 100 37.23 -24.82 2.11
C ARG A 100 37.17 -26.21 1.45
N THR A 101 36.46 -26.38 0.34
CA THR A 101 36.48 -27.64 -0.43
C THR A 101 37.68 -27.77 -1.36
N ALA A 102 38.35 -26.67 -1.71
CA ALA A 102 39.61 -26.67 -2.47
C ALA A 102 40.88 -26.78 -1.60
N ALA A 103 40.76 -26.79 -0.27
CA ALA A 103 41.89 -27.08 0.61
C ALA A 103 42.28 -28.56 0.46
N PRO A 104 43.58 -28.90 0.31
CA PRO A 104 44.01 -30.29 0.23
C PRO A 104 43.60 -31.02 1.52
N ALA A 105 42.97 -32.19 1.36
CA ALA A 105 42.51 -32.99 2.48
C ALA A 105 43.67 -33.27 3.45
N PRO A 106 43.50 -33.07 4.77
CA PRO A 106 44.53 -33.47 5.73
C PRO A 106 44.77 -34.98 5.56
N ALA A 107 46.04 -35.35 5.41
CA ALA A 107 46.45 -36.74 5.17
C ALA A 107 45.82 -37.67 6.20
N ALA A 108 45.35 -38.84 5.73
CA ALA A 108 44.55 -39.76 6.53
C ALA A 108 45.24 -40.14 7.85
N ALA A 109 44.68 -39.68 8.97
CA ALA A 109 45.03 -40.20 10.28
C ALA A 109 44.58 -41.68 10.35
N ALA A 110 45.51 -42.56 10.72
CA ALA A 110 45.31 -44.00 10.76
C ALA A 110 44.10 -44.42 11.63
N PRO A 111 43.45 -45.57 11.34
CA PRO A 111 42.24 -46.00 12.05
C PRO A 111 42.52 -46.25 13.53
N ALA A 112 42.04 -45.33 14.39
CA ALA A 112 42.10 -45.48 15.83
C ALA A 112 41.30 -46.71 16.29
N LYS A 113 41.91 -47.51 17.16
CA LYS A 113 41.40 -48.81 17.62
C LYS A 113 39.99 -48.69 18.22
N LYS A 114 39.13 -49.67 17.92
CA LYS A 114 37.79 -49.82 18.53
C LYS A 114 37.90 -49.87 20.06
N ALA A 115 37.37 -48.86 20.74
CA ALA A 115 37.00 -48.96 22.16
C ALA A 115 35.56 -49.47 22.29
N PRO A 116 35.24 -50.35 23.26
CA PRO A 116 33.94 -51.00 23.33
C PRO A 116 32.81 -50.03 23.71
N ALA A 117 31.71 -50.09 22.95
CA ALA A 117 30.53 -49.26 23.19
C ALA A 117 29.84 -49.62 24.52
N LYS A 118 29.97 -48.75 25.53
CA LYS A 118 29.11 -48.80 26.72
C LYS A 118 27.67 -48.48 26.31
N LYS A 119 26.81 -49.50 26.31
CA LYS A 119 25.35 -49.37 26.11
C LYS A 119 24.77 -48.46 27.18
N ALA A 120 24.34 -47.25 26.82
CA ALA A 120 23.45 -46.46 27.65
C ALA A 120 21.99 -46.96 27.46
N PRO A 121 21.20 -47.13 28.54
CA PRO A 121 19.84 -47.65 28.43
C PRO A 121 18.90 -46.65 27.73
N ALA A 122 18.06 -47.16 26.83
CA ALA A 122 17.13 -46.36 26.05
C ALA A 122 16.05 -45.71 26.95
N LYS A 123 16.18 -44.40 27.21
CA LYS A 123 15.10 -43.60 27.80
C LYS A 123 13.93 -43.50 26.82
N LYS A 124 12.87 -44.28 27.06
CA LYS A 124 11.56 -44.08 26.42
C LYS A 124 11.02 -42.71 26.81
N ALA A 125 10.98 -41.78 25.86
CA ALA A 125 10.21 -40.54 26.01
C ALA A 125 8.74 -40.80 25.62
N PRO A 126 7.75 -40.41 26.43
CA PRO A 126 6.35 -40.58 26.07
C PRO A 126 5.96 -39.63 24.93
N ALA A 127 5.30 -40.18 23.91
CA ALA A 127 4.83 -39.40 22.76
C ALA A 127 3.77 -38.37 23.17
N LYS A 128 4.13 -37.08 23.14
CA LYS A 128 3.18 -35.98 23.27
C LYS A 128 2.24 -35.96 22.06
N LYS A 129 1.05 -36.55 22.19
CA LYS A 129 -0.07 -36.29 21.26
C LYS A 129 -0.43 -34.80 21.33
N SER A 130 -0.29 -34.11 20.21
CA SER A 130 -0.76 -32.73 20.05
C SER A 130 -2.30 -32.68 20.11
N ALA A 131 -2.83 -31.63 20.74
CA ALA A 131 -4.26 -31.49 20.96
C ALA A 131 -5.01 -31.17 19.66
N ALA A 132 -5.91 -32.05 19.24
CA ALA A 132 -6.85 -31.77 18.17
C ALA A 132 -8.01 -30.90 18.70
N LYS A 133 -7.87 -29.56 18.62
CA LYS A 133 -9.00 -28.63 18.82
C LYS A 133 -10.02 -28.82 17.69
N LYS A 134 -11.03 -29.65 17.92
CA LYS A 134 -12.21 -29.76 17.04
C LYS A 134 -13.14 -28.56 17.29
N SER A 135 -13.14 -27.61 16.37
CA SER A 135 -14.07 -26.47 16.38
C SER A 135 -15.51 -26.94 16.18
N ALA A 136 -16.39 -26.67 17.14
CA ALA A 136 -17.81 -26.97 17.03
C ALA A 136 -18.50 -25.97 16.08
N ALA A 137 -18.74 -26.36 14.83
CA ALA A 137 -19.56 -25.60 13.91
C ALA A 137 -21.05 -25.78 14.25
N LYS A 138 -21.70 -24.73 14.77
CA LYS A 138 -23.17 -24.64 14.91
C LYS A 138 -23.75 -23.57 13.96
N LYS A 139 -24.66 -24.02 13.09
CA LYS A 139 -25.70 -23.30 12.30
C LYS A 139 -26.95 -24.22 12.32
N PRO A 140 -28.22 -23.84 12.00
CA PRO A 140 -28.78 -22.64 11.33
C PRO A 140 -29.08 -21.49 12.34
N ALA A 141 -29.94 -20.47 12.16
CA ALA A 141 -30.90 -20.06 11.11
C ALA A 141 -30.96 -18.49 11.03
N ALA A 142 -31.13 -17.83 9.87
CA ALA A 142 -32.34 -17.55 9.06
C ALA A 142 -33.27 -16.42 9.57
N LYS A 143 -33.76 -15.57 8.62
CA LYS A 143 -34.60 -14.35 8.73
C LYS A 143 -33.89 -13.07 9.22
N LYS A 144 -34.27 -11.85 8.81
CA LYS A 144 -34.94 -11.34 7.57
C LYS A 144 -34.67 -9.80 7.49
N ALA A 145 -34.76 -9.24 6.28
CA ALA A 145 -34.48 -7.87 5.86
C ALA A 145 -35.14 -6.67 6.60
N ALA A 146 -34.60 -5.47 6.28
CA ALA A 146 -35.27 -4.16 6.07
C ALA A 146 -35.08 -3.02 7.11
N GLY A 147 -35.07 -1.78 6.59
CA GLY A 147 -35.18 -0.49 7.31
C GLY A 147 -33.83 0.13 7.74
N THR A 148 -33.25 1.18 7.13
CA THR A 148 -33.67 2.58 6.87
C THR A 148 -33.86 3.47 8.10
N SER A 149 -33.20 4.64 8.08
CA SER A 149 -33.25 5.76 9.05
C SER A 149 -32.62 5.49 10.44
N GLY A 150 -32.05 6.49 11.12
CA GLY A 150 -31.97 7.91 10.78
C GLY A 150 -30.78 8.64 11.40
N VAL A 151 -30.38 9.74 10.76
CA VAL A 151 -29.39 10.68 11.27
C VAL A 151 -30.04 11.52 12.37
N ALA A 152 -29.59 11.38 13.62
CA ALA A 152 -30.09 12.17 14.74
C ALA A 152 -29.48 13.58 14.71
N LYS A 153 -30.28 14.56 14.27
CA LYS A 153 -29.96 15.99 14.30
C LYS A 153 -30.85 16.69 15.33
N VAL A 154 -30.26 17.13 16.44
CA VAL A 154 -30.87 18.04 17.43
C VAL A 154 -29.85 19.16 17.65
N VAL A 155 -29.93 20.26 16.91
CA VAL A 155 -30.79 21.45 17.13
C VAL A 155 -30.30 22.28 18.32
N ALA A 156 -29.98 23.54 18.03
CA ALA A 156 -29.46 24.51 18.98
C ALA A 156 -30.56 25.21 19.76
N THR A 157 -30.25 25.62 21.00
CA THR A 157 -31.03 26.60 21.76
C THR A 157 -30.12 27.75 22.17
N ARG A 158 -30.40 28.95 21.66
CA ARG A 158 -29.71 30.20 22.01
C ARG A 158 -30.69 31.09 22.79
N ALA A 159 -30.43 31.27 24.08
CA ALA A 159 -31.04 32.30 24.91
C ALA A 159 -29.91 32.88 25.78
N ALA A 160 -29.44 34.11 25.59
CA ALA A 160 -30.11 35.40 25.75
C ALA A 160 -30.25 35.83 27.22
N LYS A 161 -29.35 36.76 27.61
CA LYS A 161 -29.51 37.80 28.63
C LYS A 161 -29.51 37.40 30.12
N ARG A 162 -28.37 37.66 30.77
CA ARG A 162 -28.30 38.60 31.90
C ARG A 162 -26.95 39.32 31.89
#